data_AF-A0A1X2ARA0-F1
#
_entry.id   AF-A0A1X2ARA0-F1
#
_cell.length_a   1.000
_cell.length_b   1.000
_cell.length_c   1.000
_cell.angle_alpha   90.00
_cell.angle_beta   90.00
_cell.angle_gamma   90.00
#
_symmetry.space_group_name_H-M   'P 1'
#
loop_
_entity.id
_entity.type
_entity.pdbx_description
1 polymer ?
#
loop_
_entity_poly.entity_id
_entity_poly.type
_entity_poly.pdbx_seq_one_letter_code
_entity_poly.pdbx_strand_id
1 'polypeptide(L)'
;MRASAPRPAAARRAARDLRRGLWPAVGAEIRWAFTPPRTWLMGVLANVVFAATWLLVQPLTTGRHHSDWVILIGTYFSSWVLADVTTTNLLGADHYRVRQALSDGVPFWRIMLIKNLALLAIVGLPTLVAAMALTLWLETPGRLGVTIPTVAVPIVSWLGVGNLISVLHPVSVEPLIRRWRQRGDRLRTGCWLLALLLPYALYYVADPMNGVEHRVLWTQVPKMIWPVFGRDTKSFVHLAIATGVYLVGTAAALLWVRKRGLQIR
;
A
#
# COMPACT_ATOMS: atom_id res chain seq x y z
N MET A 1 7.97 23.87 28.30
CA MET A 1 7.95 22.38 28.32
C MET A 1 8.50 21.85 26.99
N ARG A 2 9.63 21.12 27.02
CA ARG A 2 10.36 20.62 25.84
C ARG A 2 9.73 19.33 25.31
N ALA A 3 8.78 19.43 24.38
CA ALA A 3 8.05 18.30 23.83
C ALA A 3 8.61 17.80 22.47
N SER A 4 9.92 17.55 22.35
CA SER A 4 10.47 17.14 21.04
C SER A 4 11.64 16.14 21.04
N ALA A 5 11.91 15.41 22.13
CA ALA A 5 13.14 14.61 22.24
C ALA A 5 13.08 13.15 22.80
N PRO A 6 12.04 12.31 22.60
CA PRO A 6 12.19 10.84 22.81
C PRO A 6 12.37 10.00 21.53
N ARG A 7 12.07 10.54 20.33
CA ARG A 7 11.84 9.74 19.10
C ARG A 7 13.06 9.07 18.45
N PRO A 8 14.25 9.70 18.28
CA PRO A 8 15.34 9.07 17.53
C PRO A 8 15.93 7.84 18.23
N ALA A 9 16.07 7.90 19.57
CA ALA A 9 16.68 6.83 20.34
C ALA A 9 15.77 5.59 20.46
N ALA A 10 14.46 5.79 20.68
CA ALA A 10 13.48 4.70 20.70
C ALA A 10 13.38 4.01 19.33
N ALA A 11 13.30 4.80 18.24
CA ALA A 11 13.33 4.29 16.88
C ALA A 11 14.61 3.50 16.61
N ARG A 12 15.81 4.06 16.87
CA ARG A 12 17.08 3.34 16.67
C ARG A 12 17.17 2.04 17.48
N ARG A 13 16.65 1.99 18.71
CA ARG A 13 16.59 0.75 19.51
C ARG A 13 15.69 -0.30 18.89
N ALA A 14 14.51 0.11 18.40
CA ALA A 14 13.56 -0.77 17.72
C ALA A 14 14.05 -1.26 16.33
N ALA A 15 15.16 -0.73 15.81
CA ALA A 15 15.80 -1.26 14.60
C ALA A 15 16.40 -2.66 14.83
N ARG A 16 16.81 -2.97 16.08
CA ARG A 16 17.32 -4.30 16.45
C ARG A 16 16.30 -5.41 16.22
N ASP A 17 15.01 -5.09 16.30
CA ASP A 17 13.94 -6.06 16.10
C ASP A 17 13.86 -6.58 14.66
N LEU A 18 14.33 -5.79 13.69
CA LEU A 18 14.42 -6.21 12.27
C LEU A 18 15.49 -7.29 12.02
N ARG A 19 16.41 -7.49 12.98
CA ARG A 19 17.43 -8.56 12.93
C ARG A 19 16.90 -9.91 13.42
N ARG A 20 15.83 -9.93 14.22
CA ARG A 20 15.22 -11.17 14.73
C ARG A 20 14.68 -12.01 13.57
N GLY A 21 14.42 -13.30 13.81
CA GLY A 21 13.76 -14.16 12.82
C GLY A 21 12.51 -13.52 12.20
N LEU A 22 12.15 -13.91 10.98
CA LEU A 22 11.12 -13.23 10.17
C LEU A 22 9.81 -13.00 10.94
N TRP A 23 9.24 -14.04 11.54
CA TRP A 23 7.96 -13.93 12.27
C TRP A 23 8.05 -13.04 13.52
N PRO A 24 9.04 -13.19 14.42
CA PRO A 24 9.27 -12.23 15.49
C PRO A 24 9.46 -10.79 15.01
N ALA A 25 10.14 -10.57 13.88
CA ALA A 25 10.36 -9.25 13.33
C ALA A 25 9.06 -8.63 12.78
N VAL A 26 8.21 -9.42 12.12
CA VAL A 26 6.87 -9.00 11.69
C VAL A 26 5.99 -8.67 12.89
N GLY A 27 5.98 -9.51 13.93
CA GLY A 27 5.23 -9.23 15.16
C GLY A 27 5.71 -7.96 15.86
N ALA A 28 7.02 -7.69 15.87
CA ALA A 28 7.58 -6.46 16.39
C ALA A 28 7.21 -5.24 15.53
N GLU A 29 7.17 -5.39 14.20
CA GLU A 29 6.75 -4.32 13.29
C GLU A 29 5.27 -3.98 13.45
N ILE A 30 4.41 -5.01 13.60
CA ILE A 30 2.99 -4.82 13.92
C ILE A 30 2.86 -4.10 15.25
N ARG A 31 3.57 -4.55 16.30
CA ARG A 31 3.55 -3.87 17.60
C ARG A 31 3.99 -2.41 17.48
N TRP A 32 5.05 -2.14 16.72
CA TRP A 32 5.55 -0.80 16.46
C TRP A 32 4.51 0.09 15.78
N ALA A 33 3.77 -0.43 14.81
CA ALA A 33 2.69 0.30 14.14
C ALA A 33 1.63 0.83 15.12
N PHE A 34 1.35 0.11 16.20
CA PHE A 34 0.41 0.52 17.26
C PHE A 34 1.04 1.32 18.40
N THR A 35 2.38 1.46 18.43
CA THR A 35 3.03 2.29 19.45
C THR A 35 2.75 3.78 19.24
N PRO A 36 2.36 4.53 20.29
CA PRO A 36 2.22 5.98 20.21
C PRO A 36 3.50 6.62 19.65
N PRO A 37 3.39 7.51 18.66
CA PRO A 37 2.22 8.32 18.30
C PRO A 37 1.40 7.78 17.11
N ARG A 38 1.56 6.51 16.74
CA ARG A 38 0.75 5.83 15.72
C ARG A 38 0.66 6.60 14.39
N THR A 39 1.71 7.32 14.00
CA THR A 39 1.70 8.22 12.82
C THR A 39 1.34 7.48 11.54
N TRP A 40 1.79 6.23 11.43
CA TRP A 40 1.43 5.34 10.34
C TRP A 40 -0.07 4.99 10.37
N LEU A 41 -0.61 4.58 11.52
CA LEU A 41 -2.03 4.27 11.69
C LEU A 41 -2.94 5.50 11.53
N MET A 42 -2.47 6.69 11.89
CA MET A 42 -3.18 7.94 11.65
C MET A 42 -3.30 8.25 10.16
N GLY A 43 -2.26 7.94 9.37
CA GLY A 43 -2.33 7.99 7.91
C GLY A 43 -3.37 7.02 7.37
N VAL A 44 -3.31 5.75 7.80
CA VAL A 44 -4.31 4.72 7.46
C VAL A 44 -5.72 5.20 7.81
N LEU A 45 -5.93 5.74 9.01
CA LEU A 45 -7.24 6.21 9.48
C LEU A 45 -7.74 7.41 8.69
N ALA A 46 -6.88 8.40 8.42
CA ALA A 46 -7.23 9.53 7.58
C ALA A 46 -7.67 9.05 6.18
N ASN A 47 -6.96 8.07 5.62
CA ASN A 47 -7.27 7.51 4.31
C ASN A 47 -8.58 6.74 4.30
N VAL A 48 -8.87 5.99 5.37
CA VAL A 48 -10.17 5.33 5.56
C VAL A 48 -11.30 6.36 5.59
N VAL A 49 -11.11 7.48 6.29
CA VAL A 49 -12.10 8.58 6.32
C VAL A 49 -12.27 9.22 4.95
N PHE A 50 -11.19 9.50 4.22
CA PHE A 50 -11.26 10.02 2.85
C PHE A 50 -11.93 9.04 1.89
N ALA A 51 -11.60 7.75 1.95
CA ALA A 51 -12.22 6.70 1.16
C ALA A 51 -13.73 6.60 1.44
N ALA A 52 -14.11 6.61 2.73
CA ALA A 52 -15.51 6.58 3.14
C ALA A 52 -16.26 7.84 2.67
N THR A 53 -15.63 9.01 2.75
CA THR A 53 -16.22 10.27 2.26
C THR A 53 -16.38 10.26 0.74
N TRP A 54 -15.42 9.69 0.00
CA TRP A 54 -15.50 9.54 -1.45
C TRP A 54 -16.70 8.67 -1.88
N LEU A 55 -16.98 7.59 -1.14
CA LEU A 55 -18.15 6.74 -1.35
C LEU A 55 -19.48 7.48 -1.15
N LEU A 56 -19.50 8.57 -0.37
CA LEU A 56 -20.69 9.42 -0.20
C LEU A 56 -20.88 10.40 -1.36
N VAL A 57 -19.79 10.90 -1.96
CA VAL A 57 -19.81 11.93 -3.02
C VAL A 57 -20.01 11.32 -4.40
N GLN A 58 -19.45 10.15 -4.65
CA GLN A 58 -19.68 9.39 -5.87
C GLN A 58 -20.64 8.24 -5.54
N PRO A 59 -21.97 8.49 -5.48
CA PRO A 59 -22.92 7.39 -5.43
C PRO A 59 -22.67 6.57 -6.69
N LEU A 60 -22.07 5.40 -6.52
CA LEU A 60 -21.79 4.42 -7.56
C LEU A 60 -23.06 4.29 -8.40
N THR A 61 -23.02 4.86 -9.59
CA THR A 61 -24.21 5.15 -10.40
C THR A 61 -25.03 3.89 -10.60
N THR A 62 -26.25 3.96 -10.06
CA THR A 62 -27.45 3.16 -10.33
C THR A 62 -27.44 2.40 -11.66
N GLY A 63 -27.33 1.06 -11.60
CA GLY A 63 -27.45 0.21 -12.81
C GLY A 63 -27.29 -1.31 -12.61
N ARG A 64 -28.34 -1.97 -12.13
CA ARG A 64 -28.78 -3.36 -12.44
C ARG A 64 -28.08 -4.63 -11.89
N HIS A 65 -27.06 -4.61 -11.05
CA HIS A 65 -26.67 -5.85 -10.31
C HIS A 65 -26.34 -5.58 -8.84
N HIS A 66 -27.35 -5.75 -7.96
CA HIS A 66 -27.18 -5.67 -6.49
C HIS A 66 -26.08 -6.62 -5.98
N SER A 67 -25.78 -7.68 -6.73
CA SER A 67 -24.84 -8.71 -6.31
C SER A 67 -23.35 -8.37 -6.45
N ASP A 68 -23.02 -7.35 -7.24
CA ASP A 68 -21.63 -6.94 -7.46
C ASP A 68 -21.17 -5.84 -6.49
N TRP A 69 -22.08 -5.30 -5.65
CA TRP A 69 -21.78 -4.20 -4.74
C TRP A 69 -20.75 -4.55 -3.68
N VAL A 70 -20.80 -5.76 -3.13
CA VAL A 70 -19.85 -6.18 -2.09
C VAL A 70 -18.44 -6.26 -2.63
N ILE A 71 -18.29 -6.88 -3.81
CA ILE A 71 -17.00 -7.03 -4.48
C ILE A 71 -16.50 -5.65 -4.89
N LEU A 72 -17.38 -4.81 -5.43
CA LEU A 72 -17.04 -3.47 -5.88
C LEU A 72 -16.60 -2.60 -4.69
N ILE A 73 -17.41 -2.46 -3.64
CA ILE A 73 -17.07 -1.67 -2.45
C ILE A 73 -15.78 -2.22 -1.81
N GLY A 74 -15.70 -3.54 -1.61
CA GLY A 74 -14.53 -4.18 -1.02
C GLY A 74 -13.25 -3.92 -1.81
N THR A 75 -13.31 -4.07 -3.14
CA THR A 75 -12.15 -3.88 -4.02
C THR A 75 -11.78 -2.41 -4.19
N TYR A 76 -12.74 -1.50 -4.38
CA TYR A 76 -12.48 -0.06 -4.51
C TYR A 76 -11.95 0.53 -3.21
N PHE A 77 -12.61 0.23 -2.09
CA PHE A 77 -12.16 0.67 -0.77
C PHE A 77 -10.78 0.10 -0.44
N SER A 78 -10.55 -1.19 -0.66
CA SER A 78 -9.25 -1.84 -0.46
C SER A 78 -8.17 -1.21 -1.31
N SER A 79 -8.42 -1.08 -2.62
CA SER A 79 -7.47 -0.49 -3.56
C SER A 79 -7.12 0.94 -3.17
N TRP A 80 -8.11 1.76 -2.81
CA TRP A 80 -7.89 3.14 -2.41
C TRP A 80 -7.07 3.26 -1.13
N VAL A 81 -7.49 2.56 -0.06
CA VAL A 81 -6.79 2.60 1.22
C VAL A 81 -5.38 2.04 1.10
N LEU A 82 -5.19 0.93 0.38
CA LEU A 82 -3.86 0.33 0.20
C LEU A 82 -2.97 1.16 -0.73
N ALA A 83 -3.49 1.69 -1.84
CA ALA A 83 -2.73 2.57 -2.71
C ALA A 83 -2.19 3.77 -1.93
N ASP A 84 -3.04 4.41 -1.13
CA ASP A 84 -2.62 5.58 -0.36
C ASP A 84 -1.65 5.21 0.78
N VAL A 85 -1.92 4.16 1.56
CA VAL A 85 -1.02 3.73 2.65
C VAL A 85 0.35 3.27 2.13
N THR A 86 0.39 2.62 0.97
CA THR A 86 1.64 2.15 0.36
C THR A 86 2.48 3.28 -0.23
N THR A 87 1.84 4.29 -0.81
CA THR A 87 2.51 5.44 -1.46
C THR A 87 2.81 6.58 -0.49
N THR A 88 2.07 6.71 0.63
CA THR A 88 2.39 7.62 1.75
C THR A 88 3.59 7.15 2.60
N ASN A 89 4.36 6.22 2.06
CA ASN A 89 5.78 5.99 2.32
C ASN A 89 6.11 5.32 3.65
N LEU A 90 5.90 4.01 3.67
CA LEU A 90 6.27 3.07 4.74
C LEU A 90 7.75 3.16 5.17
N LEU A 91 8.65 3.58 4.27
CA LEU A 91 10.09 3.70 4.55
C LEU A 91 10.47 5.08 5.12
N GLY A 92 9.94 6.17 4.58
CA GLY A 92 10.25 7.52 5.08
C GLY A 92 9.53 7.89 6.38
N ALA A 93 8.36 7.32 6.64
CA ALA A 93 7.73 7.43 7.95
C ALA A 93 8.59 6.82 9.08
N ASP A 94 9.36 5.78 8.74
CA ASP A 94 10.19 5.04 9.69
C ASP A 94 11.70 5.17 9.41
N HIS A 95 12.09 6.31 8.83
CA HIS A 95 13.43 6.54 8.30
C HIS A 95 14.56 6.33 9.31
N TYR A 96 14.36 6.68 10.59
CA TYR A 96 15.37 6.45 11.63
C TYR A 96 15.62 4.95 11.89
N ARG A 97 14.57 4.11 11.84
CA ARG A 97 14.69 2.65 12.00
C ARG A 97 15.30 2.00 10.78
N VAL A 98 14.82 2.37 9.60
CA VAL A 98 15.32 1.82 8.33
C VAL A 98 16.80 2.15 8.15
N ARG A 99 17.20 3.41 8.40
CA ARG A 99 18.61 3.82 8.29
C ARG A 99 19.50 3.12 9.31
N GLN A 100 19.04 2.96 10.55
CA GLN A 100 19.79 2.23 11.57
C GLN A 100 19.90 0.74 11.24
N ALA A 101 18.82 0.10 10.77
CA ALA A 101 18.84 -1.31 10.39
C ALA A 101 19.81 -1.57 9.22
N LEU A 102 19.84 -0.65 8.24
CA LEU A 102 20.82 -0.71 7.15
C LEU A 102 22.25 -0.53 7.65
N SER A 103 22.52 0.40 8.57
CA SER A 103 23.86 0.55 9.17
C SER A 103 24.27 -0.64 10.03
N ASP A 104 23.29 -1.33 10.65
CA ASP A 104 23.49 -2.53 11.45
C ASP A 104 23.66 -3.80 10.58
N GLY A 105 23.71 -3.65 9.25
CA GLY A 105 23.95 -4.74 8.29
C GLY A 105 22.72 -5.55 7.90
N VAL A 106 21.50 -5.11 8.24
CA VAL A 106 20.26 -5.77 7.79
C VAL A 106 20.10 -5.56 6.29
N PRO A 107 19.96 -6.63 5.48
CA PRO A 107 19.80 -6.46 4.05
C PRO A 107 18.46 -5.80 3.72
N PHE A 108 18.45 -4.88 2.76
CA PHE A 108 17.28 -4.07 2.43
C PHE A 108 16.04 -4.90 2.02
N TRP A 109 16.25 -6.00 1.28
CA TRP A 109 15.16 -6.90 0.89
C TRP A 109 14.38 -7.46 2.10
N ARG A 110 15.08 -7.68 3.21
CA ARG A 110 14.47 -8.20 4.44
C ARG A 110 13.63 -7.13 5.12
N ILE A 111 14.11 -5.88 5.13
CA ILE A 111 13.35 -4.73 5.67
C ILE A 111 12.06 -4.55 4.87
N MET A 112 12.14 -4.59 3.54
CA MET A 112 10.96 -4.51 2.67
C MET A 112 9.99 -5.67 2.91
N LEU A 113 10.49 -6.92 2.99
CA LEU A 113 9.66 -8.09 3.24
C LEU A 113 8.91 -7.98 4.57
N ILE A 114 9.60 -7.61 5.65
CA ILE A 114 8.98 -7.44 6.98
C ILE A 114 7.89 -6.36 6.94
N LYS A 115 8.17 -5.23 6.29
CA LYS A 115 7.21 -4.12 6.15
C LYS A 115 6.00 -4.50 5.32
N ASN A 116 6.18 -5.24 4.22
CA ASN A 116 5.08 -5.72 3.40
C ASN A 116 4.22 -6.74 4.13
N LEU A 117 4.84 -7.66 4.89
CA LEU A 117 4.10 -8.62 5.72
C LEU A 117 3.32 -7.93 6.85
N ALA A 118 3.90 -6.91 7.48
CA ALA A 118 3.19 -6.12 8.49
C ALA A 118 2.01 -5.35 7.88
N LEU A 119 2.20 -4.72 6.71
CA LEU A 119 1.13 -4.02 6.00
C LEU A 119 0.03 -4.98 5.54
N LEU A 120 0.41 -6.14 5.00
CA LEU A 120 -0.53 -7.20 4.64
C LEU A 120 -1.33 -7.66 5.85
N ALA A 121 -0.68 -7.85 7.01
CA ALA A 121 -1.36 -8.30 8.23
C ALA A 121 -2.32 -7.26 8.83
N ILE A 122 -1.98 -5.97 8.76
CA ILE A 122 -2.77 -4.91 9.40
C ILE A 122 -3.86 -4.35 8.49
N VAL A 123 -3.64 -4.30 7.18
CA VAL A 123 -4.58 -3.68 6.24
C VAL A 123 -5.11 -4.72 5.25
N GLY A 124 -4.23 -5.49 4.60
CA GLY A 124 -4.64 -6.42 3.55
C GLY A 124 -5.56 -7.55 4.04
N LEU A 125 -5.16 -8.28 5.08
CA LEU A 125 -5.92 -9.41 5.63
C LEU A 125 -7.25 -8.95 6.24
N PRO A 126 -7.32 -7.89 7.09
CA PRO A 126 -8.61 -7.42 7.60
C PRO A 126 -9.55 -6.99 6.48
N THR A 127 -9.03 -6.37 5.42
CA THR A 127 -9.85 -5.98 4.26
C THR A 127 -10.36 -7.18 3.48
N LEU A 128 -9.51 -8.19 3.27
CA LEU A 128 -9.92 -9.44 2.62
C LEU A 128 -10.98 -10.18 3.45
N VAL A 129 -10.78 -10.28 4.77
CA VAL A 129 -11.75 -10.90 5.69
C VAL A 129 -13.06 -10.13 5.69
N ALA A 130 -13.03 -8.79 5.71
CA ALA A 130 -14.25 -7.98 5.63
C ALA A 130 -15.00 -8.21 4.31
N ALA A 131 -14.29 -8.26 3.18
CA ALA A 131 -14.91 -8.57 1.89
C ALA A 131 -15.50 -9.98 1.83
N MET A 132 -14.82 -10.98 2.40
CA MET A 132 -15.34 -12.34 2.51
C MET A 132 -16.58 -12.40 3.40
N ALA A 133 -16.56 -11.74 4.56
CA ALA A 133 -17.69 -11.70 5.50
C ALA A 133 -18.91 -11.02 4.86
N LEU A 134 -18.72 -9.88 4.20
CA LEU A 134 -19.79 -9.19 3.47
C LEU A 134 -20.34 -10.07 2.34
N THR A 135 -19.48 -10.82 1.64
CA THR A 135 -19.92 -11.71 0.56
C THR A 135 -20.73 -12.87 1.12
N LEU A 136 -20.31 -13.48 2.22
CA LEU A 136 -21.09 -14.54 2.86
C LEU A 136 -22.41 -14.05 3.44
N TRP A 137 -22.50 -12.77 3.80
CA TRP A 137 -23.70 -12.19 4.39
C TRP A 137 -24.73 -11.73 3.35
N LEU A 138 -24.27 -11.26 2.19
CA LEU A 138 -25.12 -10.65 1.16
C LEU A 138 -25.25 -11.51 -0.10
N GLU A 139 -24.36 -12.48 -0.31
CA GLU A 139 -24.26 -13.31 -1.52
C GLU A 139 -24.17 -14.81 -1.23
N THR A 140 -24.11 -15.62 -2.29
CA THR A 140 -23.89 -17.07 -2.17
C THR A 140 -22.43 -17.41 -1.89
N PRO A 141 -22.14 -18.49 -1.12
CA PRO A 141 -20.76 -18.91 -0.82
C PRO A 141 -19.89 -19.16 -2.07
N GLY A 142 -20.50 -19.56 -3.19
CA GLY A 142 -19.81 -19.75 -4.46
C GLY A 142 -19.14 -18.48 -5.00
N ARG A 143 -19.62 -17.28 -4.63
CA ARG A 143 -19.01 -16.00 -5.01
C ARG A 143 -17.66 -15.72 -4.35
N LEU A 144 -17.28 -16.48 -3.31
CA LEU A 144 -15.95 -16.36 -2.72
C LEU A 144 -14.83 -16.65 -3.72
N GLY A 145 -15.07 -17.56 -4.68
CA GLY A 145 -14.12 -17.88 -5.74
C GLY A 145 -13.77 -16.70 -6.65
N VAL A 146 -14.66 -15.70 -6.74
CA VAL A 146 -14.43 -14.44 -7.47
C VAL A 146 -13.94 -13.34 -6.54
N THR A 147 -14.56 -13.22 -5.36
CA THR A 147 -14.27 -12.15 -4.40
C THR A 147 -12.83 -12.20 -3.91
N ILE A 148 -12.32 -13.38 -3.54
CA ILE A 148 -10.98 -13.52 -2.96
C ILE A 148 -9.91 -13.04 -3.95
N PRO A 149 -9.86 -13.53 -5.20
CA PRO A 149 -8.91 -13.00 -6.18
C PRO A 149 -9.12 -11.51 -6.49
N THR A 150 -10.37 -11.05 -6.64
CA THR A 150 -10.65 -9.64 -7.02
C THR A 150 -10.21 -8.66 -5.93
N VAL A 151 -10.19 -9.07 -4.66
CA VAL A 151 -9.65 -8.26 -3.55
C VAL A 151 -8.14 -8.48 -3.38
N ALA A 152 -7.63 -9.68 -3.63
CA ALA A 152 -6.20 -9.98 -3.53
C ALA A 152 -5.35 -9.27 -4.59
N VAL A 153 -5.86 -9.11 -5.81
CA VAL A 153 -5.17 -8.43 -6.93
C VAL A 153 -4.69 -7.02 -6.57
N PRO A 154 -5.52 -6.08 -6.09
CA PRO A 154 -5.04 -4.76 -5.70
C PRO A 154 -4.11 -4.82 -4.50
N ILE A 155 -4.36 -5.70 -3.51
CA ILE A 155 -3.46 -5.87 -2.36
C ILE A 155 -2.03 -6.18 -2.83
N VAL A 156 -1.87 -7.20 -3.67
CA VAL A 156 -0.55 -7.65 -4.13
C VAL A 156 0.08 -6.62 -5.07
N SER A 157 -0.70 -6.05 -5.99
CA SER A 157 -0.21 -5.05 -6.96
C SER A 157 0.33 -3.79 -6.25
N TRP A 158 -0.42 -3.26 -5.29
CA TRP A 158 -0.03 -2.04 -4.56
C TRP A 158 1.12 -2.26 -3.60
N LEU A 159 1.29 -3.46 -3.02
CA LEU A 159 2.53 -3.78 -2.30
C LEU A 159 3.76 -3.65 -3.21
N GLY A 160 3.64 -4.08 -4.48
CA GLY A 160 4.70 -3.96 -5.49
C GLY A 160 5.01 -2.53 -5.90
N VAL A 161 3.96 -1.77 -6.23
CA VAL A 161 4.10 -0.36 -6.62
C VAL A 161 4.61 0.46 -5.43
N GLY A 162 4.06 0.23 -4.25
CA GLY A 162 4.46 0.86 -2.98
C GLY A 162 5.93 0.68 -2.66
N ASN A 163 6.46 -0.52 -2.88
CA ASN A 163 7.89 -0.82 -2.73
C ASN A 163 8.76 0.10 -3.60
N LEU A 164 8.40 0.27 -4.87
CA LEU A 164 9.13 1.11 -5.82
C LEU A 164 9.00 2.59 -5.44
N ILE A 165 7.78 3.07 -5.18
CA ILE A 165 7.53 4.46 -4.81
C ILE A 165 8.21 4.84 -3.49
N SER A 166 8.19 3.96 -2.48
CA SER A 166 8.85 4.19 -1.19
C SER A 166 10.37 4.36 -1.33
N VAL A 167 10.99 3.79 -2.37
CA VAL A 167 12.41 3.94 -2.68
C VAL A 167 12.70 5.16 -3.56
N LEU A 168 11.82 5.45 -4.53
CA LEU A 168 11.97 6.60 -5.42
C LEU A 168 11.71 7.93 -4.70
N HIS A 169 10.76 7.92 -3.75
CA HIS A 169 10.29 9.13 -3.08
C HIS A 169 10.22 8.99 -1.55
N PRO A 170 11.35 8.70 -0.87
CA PRO A 170 11.41 8.57 0.59
C PRO A 170 11.31 9.94 1.29
N VAL A 171 10.08 10.45 1.49
CA VAL A 171 9.78 11.64 2.29
C VAL A 171 9.79 11.34 3.78
N SER A 172 10.62 12.06 4.54
CA SER A 172 10.59 12.02 6.01
C SER A 172 9.29 12.62 6.57
N VAL A 173 8.72 11.97 7.60
CA VAL A 173 7.60 12.56 8.36
C VAL A 173 8.13 13.72 9.19
N GLU A 174 7.88 14.94 8.71
CA GLU A 174 8.17 16.17 9.43
C GLU A 174 6.88 16.81 9.96
N PRO A 175 6.88 17.36 11.18
CA PRO A 175 5.70 18.02 11.73
C PRO A 175 5.29 19.22 10.86
N LEU A 176 3.98 19.37 10.62
CA LEU A 176 3.39 20.42 9.77
C LEU A 176 3.86 21.83 10.15
N ILE A 177 4.06 22.10 11.45
CA ILE A 177 4.58 23.38 11.95
C ILE A 177 6.01 23.67 11.45
N ARG A 178 6.85 22.64 11.37
CA ARG A 178 8.23 22.76 10.86
C ARG A 178 8.24 22.97 9.35
N ARG A 179 7.33 22.30 8.63
CA ARG A 179 7.13 22.52 7.19
C ARG A 179 6.58 23.90 6.88
N TRP A 180 5.63 24.40 7.68
CA TRP A 180 5.08 25.74 7.56
C TRP A 180 6.16 26.83 7.76
N ARG A 181 7.07 26.62 8.72
CA ARG A 181 8.25 27.48 8.92
C ARG A 181 9.24 27.41 7.75
N GLN A 182 9.26 26.30 7.01
CA GLN A 182 10.14 26.08 5.86
C GLN A 182 9.44 26.25 4.50
N ARG A 183 8.28 26.90 4.47
CA ARG A 183 7.45 27.07 3.25
C ARG A 183 8.16 27.74 2.06
N GLY A 184 9.30 28.41 2.30
CA GLY A 184 10.13 29.01 1.26
C GLY A 184 10.86 27.98 0.39
N ASP A 185 11.03 26.75 0.86
CA ASP A 185 11.67 25.67 0.09
C ASP A 185 10.62 24.99 -0.82
N ARG A 186 10.49 25.54 -2.04
CA ARG A 186 9.54 25.08 -3.05
C ARG A 186 9.80 23.65 -3.50
N LEU A 187 11.06 23.21 -3.57
CA LEU A 187 11.42 21.84 -3.98
C LEU A 187 10.95 20.84 -2.93
N ARG A 188 11.17 21.14 -1.66
CA ARG A 188 10.78 20.25 -0.55
C ARG A 188 9.27 20.18 -0.37
N THR A 189 8.59 21.32 -0.53
CA THR A 189 7.12 21.40 -0.51
C THR A 189 6.51 20.68 -1.70
N GLY A 190 7.08 20.86 -2.90
CA GLY A 190 6.66 20.18 -4.13
C GLY A 190 6.81 18.67 -4.04
N CYS A 191 7.95 18.16 -3.56
CA CYS A 191 8.13 16.73 -3.29
C CYS A 191 7.10 16.19 -2.30
N TRP A 192 6.80 16.94 -1.23
CA TRP A 192 5.77 16.50 -0.27
C TRP A 192 4.37 16.47 -0.87
N LEU A 193 3.98 17.50 -1.62
CA LEU A 193 2.70 17.53 -2.33
C LEU A 193 2.62 16.42 -3.38
N LEU A 194 3.71 16.17 -4.10
CA LEU A 194 3.79 15.07 -5.06
C LEU A 194 3.62 13.74 -4.34
N ALA A 195 4.28 13.49 -3.21
CA ALA A 195 4.07 12.27 -2.42
C ALA A 195 2.63 12.11 -1.90
N LEU A 196 1.94 13.21 -1.61
CA LEU A 196 0.52 13.21 -1.26
C LEU A 196 -0.38 12.94 -2.47
N LEU A 197 -0.10 13.54 -3.62
CA LEU A 197 -0.94 13.44 -4.81
C LEU A 197 -0.65 12.20 -5.65
N LEU A 198 0.55 11.63 -5.53
CA LEU A 198 1.02 10.47 -6.27
C LEU A 198 0.14 9.23 -6.08
N PRO A 199 -0.35 8.87 -4.87
CA PRO A 199 -1.37 7.84 -4.74
C PRO A 199 -2.59 8.06 -5.62
N TYR A 200 -3.12 9.28 -5.61
CA TYR A 200 -4.34 9.64 -6.34
C TYR A 200 -4.10 9.67 -7.85
N ALA A 201 -2.95 10.18 -8.29
CA ALA A 201 -2.55 10.18 -9.70
C ALA A 201 -2.25 8.77 -10.21
N LEU A 202 -1.55 7.94 -9.41
CA LEU A 202 -1.29 6.55 -9.75
C LEU A 202 -2.57 5.73 -9.74
N TYR A 203 -3.51 5.99 -8.83
CA TYR A 203 -4.82 5.38 -8.86
C TYR A 203 -5.53 5.70 -10.18
N TYR A 204 -5.52 6.96 -10.61
CA TYR A 204 -6.15 7.38 -11.86
C TYR A 204 -5.52 6.72 -13.11
N VAL A 205 -4.20 6.50 -13.09
CA VAL A 205 -3.45 5.93 -14.24
C VAL A 205 -3.39 4.40 -14.23
N ALA A 206 -3.27 3.80 -13.04
CA ALA A 206 -3.03 2.38 -12.86
C ALA A 206 -4.30 1.57 -12.56
N ASP A 207 -5.48 2.23 -12.48
CA ASP A 207 -6.75 1.61 -12.12
C ASP A 207 -6.94 0.26 -12.84
N PRO A 208 -6.75 -0.86 -12.11
CA PRO A 208 -6.94 -2.18 -12.69
C PRO A 208 -8.41 -2.52 -12.90
N MET A 209 -9.34 -1.65 -12.46
CA MET A 209 -10.77 -1.92 -12.40
C MET A 209 -11.59 -0.78 -13.01
N ASN A 210 -11.56 -0.68 -14.34
CA ASN A 210 -12.63 -0.14 -15.20
C ASN A 210 -13.23 1.25 -14.86
N GLY A 211 -12.64 2.05 -13.97
CA GLY A 211 -13.24 3.30 -13.49
C GLY A 211 -13.09 4.47 -14.46
N VAL A 212 -11.99 4.55 -15.23
CA VAL A 212 -11.77 5.66 -16.18
C VAL A 212 -10.90 5.19 -17.36
N GLU A 213 -11.53 4.87 -18.50
CA GLU A 213 -11.03 4.80 -19.90
C GLU A 213 -9.59 4.36 -20.27
N HIS A 214 -8.76 3.74 -19.43
CA HIS A 214 -7.39 3.34 -19.82
C HIS A 214 -7.30 1.85 -20.20
N ARG A 215 -7.73 1.56 -21.44
CA ARG A 215 -8.00 0.21 -22.02
C ARG A 215 -6.80 -0.58 -22.57
N VAL A 216 -5.57 -0.35 -22.13
CA VAL A 216 -4.40 -0.99 -22.80
C VAL A 216 -3.84 -2.16 -21.99
N LEU A 217 -3.27 -1.94 -20.81
CA LEU A 217 -2.56 -2.99 -20.06
C LEU A 217 -3.49 -4.08 -19.46
N TRP A 218 -4.60 -3.68 -18.85
CA TRP A 218 -5.47 -4.59 -18.10
C TRP A 218 -6.55 -5.28 -18.94
N THR A 219 -6.83 -4.77 -20.13
CA THR A 219 -7.86 -5.30 -21.03
C THR A 219 -7.31 -5.98 -22.28
N GLN A 220 -6.11 -5.64 -22.77
CA GLN A 220 -5.56 -6.29 -23.98
C GLN A 220 -4.88 -7.63 -23.66
N VAL A 221 -4.15 -7.73 -22.55
CA VAL A 221 -3.46 -8.98 -22.15
C VAL A 221 -4.46 -10.12 -21.89
N PRO A 222 -5.57 -9.92 -21.14
CA PRO A 222 -6.54 -11.00 -20.94
C PRO A 222 -7.32 -11.37 -22.21
N LYS A 223 -7.52 -10.42 -23.14
CA LYS A 223 -8.17 -10.68 -24.44
C LYS A 223 -7.31 -11.54 -25.36
N MET A 224 -5.99 -11.47 -25.26
CA MET A 224 -5.07 -12.26 -26.08
C MET A 224 -4.97 -13.73 -25.64
N ILE A 225 -5.23 -14.01 -24.34
CA ILE A 225 -5.15 -15.35 -23.74
C ILE A 225 -6.54 -16.03 -23.65
N TRP A 226 -7.60 -15.29 -24.00
CA TRP A 226 -9.01 -15.66 -23.99
C TRP A 226 -9.40 -16.99 -24.66
N PRO A 227 -8.78 -17.42 -25.79
CA PRO A 227 -9.22 -18.64 -26.48
C PRO A 227 -8.85 -19.94 -25.75
N VAL A 228 -7.94 -19.91 -24.77
CA VAL A 228 -7.29 -21.12 -24.24
C VAL A 228 -7.77 -21.52 -22.85
N PHE A 229 -8.21 -20.59 -21.99
CA PHE A 229 -8.39 -20.86 -20.55
C PHE A 229 -9.80 -20.63 -19.96
N GLY A 230 -10.78 -20.16 -20.74
CA GLY A 230 -12.19 -20.09 -20.30
C GLY A 230 -12.50 -19.01 -19.24
N ARG A 231 -13.77 -18.63 -19.13
CA ARG A 231 -14.24 -17.40 -18.44
C ARG A 231 -13.93 -17.34 -16.92
N ASP A 232 -13.78 -18.49 -16.26
CA ASP A 232 -13.55 -18.61 -14.81
C ASP A 232 -12.06 -18.46 -14.39
N THR A 233 -11.11 -18.52 -15.33
CA THR A 233 -9.68 -18.30 -15.03
C THR A 233 -9.27 -16.83 -14.94
N LYS A 234 -10.17 -15.92 -15.30
CA LYS A 234 -9.92 -14.46 -15.34
C LYS A 234 -9.31 -13.95 -14.03
N SER A 235 -9.88 -14.38 -12.90
CA SER A 235 -9.46 -14.01 -11.55
C SER A 235 -8.04 -14.49 -11.20
N PHE A 236 -7.66 -15.70 -11.62
CA PHE A 236 -6.33 -16.26 -11.37
C PHE A 236 -5.25 -15.62 -12.26
N VAL A 237 -5.59 -15.32 -13.52
CA VAL A 237 -4.69 -14.60 -14.42
C VAL A 237 -4.39 -13.20 -13.89
N HIS A 238 -5.40 -12.48 -13.40
CA HIS A 238 -5.17 -11.18 -12.76
C HIS A 238 -4.29 -11.29 -11.51
N LEU A 239 -4.45 -12.33 -10.70
CA LEU A 239 -3.60 -12.56 -9.53
C LEU A 239 -2.15 -12.90 -9.92
N ALA A 240 -1.95 -13.66 -10.99
CA ALA A 240 -0.62 -13.94 -11.54
C ALA A 240 0.05 -12.65 -12.05
N ILE A 241 -0.69 -11.79 -12.76
CA ILE A 241 -0.21 -10.47 -13.19
C ILE A 241 0.13 -9.61 -11.98
N ALA A 242 -0.75 -9.54 -10.97
CA ALA A 242 -0.51 -8.79 -9.74
C ALA A 242 0.76 -9.27 -9.02
N THR A 243 0.97 -10.58 -8.95
CA THR A 243 2.19 -11.18 -8.40
C THR A 243 3.42 -10.80 -9.23
N GLY A 244 3.31 -10.79 -10.56
CA GLY A 244 4.33 -10.28 -11.46
C GLY A 244 4.68 -8.80 -11.18
N VAL A 245 3.67 -7.94 -11.05
CA VAL A 245 3.85 -6.52 -10.68
C VAL A 245 4.54 -6.39 -9.32
N TYR A 246 4.15 -7.22 -8.34
CA TYR A 246 4.81 -7.27 -7.03
C TYR A 246 6.29 -7.62 -7.15
N LEU A 247 6.62 -8.70 -7.87
CA LEU A 247 8.01 -9.15 -8.03
C LEU A 247 8.85 -8.12 -8.80
N VAL A 248 8.33 -7.57 -9.89
CA VAL A 248 9.01 -6.56 -10.71
C VAL A 248 9.21 -5.27 -9.93
N GLY A 249 8.17 -4.76 -9.25
CA GLY A 249 8.27 -3.55 -8.42
C GLY A 249 9.27 -3.71 -7.28
N THR A 250 9.28 -4.88 -6.64
CA THR A 250 10.25 -5.22 -5.58
C THR A 250 11.68 -5.34 -6.14
N ALA A 251 11.87 -6.03 -7.26
CA ALA A 251 13.17 -6.15 -7.91
C ALA A 251 13.71 -4.79 -8.36
N ALA A 252 12.86 -3.94 -8.96
CA ALA A 252 13.22 -2.58 -9.37
C ALA A 252 13.63 -1.73 -8.17
N ALA A 253 12.89 -1.80 -7.05
CA ALA A 253 13.24 -1.13 -5.80
C ALA A 253 14.61 -1.60 -5.26
N LEU A 254 14.86 -2.90 -5.26
CA LEU A 254 16.14 -3.48 -4.83
C LEU A 254 17.31 -3.05 -5.72
N LEU A 255 17.12 -3.09 -7.04
CA LEU A 255 18.12 -2.66 -8.02
C LEU A 255 18.41 -1.16 -7.89
N TRP A 256 17.38 -0.35 -7.65
CA TRP A 256 17.55 1.08 -7.42
C TRP A 256 18.39 1.36 -6.19
N VAL A 257 18.05 0.76 -5.04
CA VAL A 257 18.83 0.93 -3.79
C VAL A 257 20.25 0.41 -3.96
N ARG A 258 20.45 -0.70 -4.68
CA ARG A 258 21.79 -1.23 -4.97
C ARG A 258 22.63 -0.26 -5.83
N LYS A 259 22.01 0.43 -6.79
CA LYS A 259 22.70 1.36 -7.70
C LYS A 259 22.93 2.75 -7.12
N ARG A 260 21.96 3.31 -6.40
CA ARG A 260 21.95 4.72 -5.95
C ARG A 260 22.00 4.91 -4.43
N GLY A 261 21.91 3.82 -3.67
CA GLY A 261 21.68 3.88 -2.23
C GLY A 261 20.27 4.36 -1.87
N LEU A 262 19.91 4.28 -0.60
CA LEU A 262 18.66 4.83 -0.08
C LEU A 262 18.93 6.24 0.46
N GLN A 263 18.52 7.28 -0.28
CA GLN A 263 18.63 8.67 0.15
C GLN A 263 17.29 9.18 0.69
N ILE A 264 17.14 9.24 2.00
CA ILE A 264 15.92 9.76 2.64
C ILE A 264 16.02 11.29 2.78
N ARG A 265 15.03 12.02 2.23
CA ARG A 265 15.00 13.50 2.17
C ARG A 265 14.05 14.12 3.21
#